data_AF-A0A1M4SFT5-F1
#
_entry.id   AF-A0A1M4SFT5-F1
#
_cell.length_a   1.000
_cell.length_b   1.000
_cell.length_c   1.000
_cell.angle_alpha   90.00
_cell.angle_beta   90.00
_cell.angle_gamma   90.00
#
_symmetry.space_group_name_H-M   'P 1'
#
loop_
_entity.id
_entity.type
_entity.pdbx_description
1 polymer ?
#
loop_
_entity_poly.entity_id
_entity_poly.type
_entity_poly.pdbx_seq_one_letter_code
_entity_poly.pdbx_strand_id
1 'polypeptide(L)'
;MGFVLLSLAAGVFIGWACPLSPRGVRLVHKITLAALFVLLGSMGMQLGASDAVLHSLPTMGLRALVLAGASVAGSVLLVYLFTRLPECLLPGVLKGEKRGDSR
;
A
#
# COMPACT_ATOMS: atom_id res chain seq x y z
N MET A 1 -5.10 -12.64 14.92
CA MET A 1 -4.34 -12.69 13.66
C MET A 1 -4.93 -13.65 12.63
N GLY A 2 -5.36 -14.87 13.01
CA GLY A 2 -5.95 -15.84 12.06
C GLY A 2 -7.23 -15.36 11.35
N PHE A 3 -8.11 -14.60 12.01
CA PHE A 3 -9.34 -14.08 11.40
C PHE A 3 -9.09 -13.14 10.21
N VAL A 4 -8.04 -12.32 10.27
CA VAL A 4 -7.68 -11.41 9.17
C VAL A 4 -7.19 -12.20 7.97
N LEU A 5 -6.38 -13.23 8.19
CA LEU A 5 -5.93 -14.13 7.14
C LEU A 5 -7.10 -14.89 6.51
N LEU A 6 -8.06 -15.35 7.32
CA LEU A 6 -9.26 -16.03 6.83
C LEU A 6 -10.12 -15.09 5.96
N SER A 7 -10.30 -13.85 6.40
CA SER A 7 -11.04 -12.82 5.67
C SER A 7 -10.34 -12.43 4.36
N LEU A 8 -9.01 -12.31 4.37
CA LEU A 8 -8.22 -12.05 3.16
C LEU A 8 -8.34 -13.21 2.17
N ALA A 9 -8.19 -14.46 2.64
CA ALA A 9 -8.33 -15.65 1.80
C ALA A 9 -9.72 -15.75 1.18
N ALA A 10 -10.77 -15.49 1.97
CA ALA A 10 -12.15 -15.43 1.48
C ALA A 10 -12.33 -14.30 0.44
N GLY A 11 -11.77 -13.12 0.69
CA GLY A 11 -11.81 -11.99 -0.25
C GLY A 11 -11.13 -12.30 -1.59
N VAL A 12 -9.98 -12.97 -1.56
CA VAL A 12 -9.28 -13.44 -2.77
C VAL A 12 -10.09 -14.51 -3.50
N PHE A 13 -10.68 -15.45 -2.78
CA PHE A 13 -11.52 -16.51 -3.35
C PHE A 13 -12.78 -15.94 -4.04
N ILE A 14 -13.43 -14.95 -3.39
CA ILE A 14 -14.59 -14.24 -3.94
C ILE A 14 -14.19 -13.40 -5.17
N GLY A 15 -13.02 -12.74 -5.12
CA GLY A 15 -12.49 -11.98 -6.26
C GLY A 15 -12.15 -12.87 -7.47
N TRP A 16 -11.75 -14.11 -7.24
CA TRP A 16 -11.49 -15.09 -8.29
C TRP A 16 -12.79 -15.70 -8.87
N ALA A 17 -13.77 -16.00 -8.02
CA ALA A 17 -15.04 -16.62 -8.43
C ALA A 17 -15.98 -15.64 -9.18
N CYS A 18 -15.93 -14.34 -8.86
CA CYS A 18 -16.79 -13.32 -9.47
C CYS A 18 -15.94 -12.27 -10.21
N PRO A 19 -15.65 -12.45 -11.51
CA PRO A 19 -15.00 -11.41 -12.30
C PRO A 19 -15.87 -10.16 -12.35
N LEU A 20 -15.44 -9.10 -11.66
CA LEU A 20 -16.21 -7.87 -11.54
C LEU A 20 -16.28 -7.15 -12.90
N SER A 21 -17.51 -6.86 -13.35
CA SER A 21 -17.78 -5.93 -14.44
C SER A 21 -17.07 -4.57 -14.21
N PRO A 22 -16.66 -3.83 -15.27
CA PRO A 22 -16.01 -2.51 -15.16
C PRO A 22 -16.81 -1.45 -14.37
N ARG A 23 -18.11 -1.68 -14.13
CA ARG A 23 -18.94 -0.85 -13.22
C ARG A 23 -18.72 -1.23 -11.75
N GLY A 24 -18.58 -2.52 -11.44
CA GLY A 24 -18.32 -3.03 -10.10
C GLY A 24 -16.95 -2.60 -9.58
N VAL A 25 -15.91 -2.64 -10.43
CA VAL A 25 -14.56 -2.17 -10.06
C VAL A 25 -14.56 -0.70 -9.66
N ARG A 26 -15.30 0.15 -10.39
CA ARG A 26 -15.44 1.58 -10.06
C ARG A 26 -16.18 1.82 -8.75
N LEU A 27 -17.19 1.00 -8.45
CA LEU A 27 -17.96 1.10 -7.22
C LEU A 27 -17.12 0.66 -6.02
N VAL A 28 -16.41 -0.47 -6.13
CA VAL A 28 -15.49 -0.96 -5.10
C VAL A 28 -14.42 0.10 -4.83
N HIS A 29 -13.82 0.70 -5.86
CA HIS A 29 -12.83 1.75 -5.67
C HIS A 29 -13.36 2.95 -4.86
N LYS A 30 -14.58 3.44 -5.18
CA LYS A 30 -15.23 4.51 -4.40
C LYS A 30 -15.51 4.10 -2.95
N ILE A 31 -15.99 2.88 -2.74
CA ILE A 31 -16.28 2.33 -1.41
C ILE A 31 -14.97 2.19 -0.61
N THR A 32 -13.90 1.68 -1.21
CA THR A 32 -12.58 1.58 -0.57
C THR A 32 -12.06 2.94 -0.16
N LEU A 33 -12.19 3.96 -1.00
CA LEU A 33 -11.77 5.32 -0.67
C LEU A 33 -12.59 5.91 0.48
N ALA A 34 -13.92 5.72 0.45
CA ALA A 34 -14.80 6.14 1.55
C ALA A 34 -14.47 5.40 2.85
N ALA A 35 -14.25 4.09 2.79
CA ALA A 35 -13.87 3.28 3.93
C ALA A 35 -12.49 3.66 4.49
N LEU A 36 -11.50 3.90 3.62
CA LEU A 36 -10.19 4.41 4.00
C LEU A 36 -10.32 5.75 4.71
N PHE A 37 -11.14 6.67 4.19
CA PHE A 37 -11.36 7.97 4.82
C PHE A 37 -11.96 7.82 6.22
N VAL A 38 -12.99 6.98 6.37
CA VAL A 38 -13.60 6.68 7.68
C VAL A 38 -12.59 6.03 8.61
N LEU A 39 -11.83 5.03 8.13
CA LEU A 39 -10.84 4.30 8.92
C LEU A 39 -9.71 5.21 9.41
N LEU A 40 -9.11 6.00 8.50
CA LEU A 40 -8.06 6.97 8.83
C LEU A 40 -8.61 8.03 9.79
N GLY A 41 -9.83 8.53 9.55
CA GLY A 41 -10.50 9.47 10.44
C GLY A 41 -10.69 8.89 11.84
N SER A 42 -11.23 7.67 11.95
CA SER A 42 -11.42 6.96 13.23
C SER A 42 -10.11 6.69 13.96
N MET A 43 -9.04 6.33 13.23
CA MET A 43 -7.71 6.16 13.82
C MET A 43 -7.16 7.50 14.33
N GLY A 44 -7.26 8.57 13.54
CA GLY A 44 -6.82 9.91 13.93
C GLY A 44 -7.58 10.44 15.15
N MET A 45 -8.91 10.26 15.20
CA MET A 45 -9.74 10.65 16.33
C MET A 45 -9.36 9.89 17.61
N GLN A 46 -9.11 8.58 17.52
CA GLN A 46 -8.67 7.79 18.69
C GLN A 46 -7.30 8.24 19.21
N LEU A 47 -6.35 8.53 18.30
CA LEU A 47 -5.03 9.03 18.67
C LEU A 47 -5.09 10.44 19.29
N GLY A 48 -5.98 11.30 18.79
CA GLY A 48 -6.15 12.68 19.26
C GLY A 48 -7.03 12.82 20.51
N ALA A 49 -7.93 11.88 20.81
CA ALA A 49 -8.75 11.90 22.02
C ALA A 49 -8.01 11.29 23.24
N SER A 50 -6.85 10.67 23.03
CA SER A 50 -6.10 9.98 24.07
C SER A 50 -4.93 10.84 24.55
N ASP A 51 -5.06 11.51 25.70
CA ASP A 51 -3.99 12.33 26.31
C ASP A 51 -2.66 11.57 26.49
N ALA A 52 -2.73 10.28 26.81
CA ALA A 52 -1.56 9.41 26.93
C ALA A 52 -0.77 9.28 25.61
N VAL A 53 -1.49 9.23 24.48
CA VAL A 53 -0.89 9.19 23.14
C VAL A 53 -0.39 10.57 22.75
N LEU A 54 -1.17 11.62 23.01
CA LEU A 54 -0.79 13.02 22.77
C LEU A 54 0.50 13.44 23.51
N HIS A 55 0.64 13.05 24.77
CA HIS A 55 1.85 13.30 25.55
C HIS A 55 3.04 12.48 25.03
N SER A 56 2.77 11.31 24.44
CA SER A 56 3.78 10.44 23.82
C SER A 56 4.04 10.75 22.34
N LEU A 57 3.25 11.61 21.69
CA LEU A 57 3.44 12.05 20.30
C LEU A 57 4.82 12.62 20.01
N PRO A 58 5.47 13.45 20.86
CA PRO A 58 6.82 13.93 20.54
C PRO A 58 7.81 12.77 20.41
N THR A 59 7.70 11.74 21.27
CA THR A 59 8.61 10.59 21.20
C THR A 59 8.23 9.61 20.09
N MET A 60 6.95 9.29 19.94
CA MET A 60 6.44 8.38 18.91
C MET A 60 6.50 8.99 17.51
N GLY A 61 6.22 10.29 17.39
CA GLY A 61 6.28 11.05 16.15
C GLY A 61 7.70 11.21 15.64
N LEU A 62 8.67 11.50 16.51
CA LEU A 62 10.09 11.52 16.11
C LEU A 62 10.56 10.14 15.64
N ARG A 63 10.20 9.07 16.39
CA ARG A 63 10.49 7.69 15.99
C ARG A 63 9.85 7.33 14.65
N ALA A 64 8.58 7.70 14.45
CA ALA A 64 7.86 7.45 13.21
C ALA A 64 8.48 8.24 12.04
N LEU A 65 8.92 9.48 12.25
CA LEU A 65 9.59 10.29 11.23
C LEU A 65 10.91 9.65 10.80
N VAL A 66 11.74 9.23 11.77
CA VAL A 66 13.01 8.56 11.48
C VAL A 66 12.77 7.21 10.79
N LEU A 67 11.82 6.41 11.25
CA LEU A 67 11.48 5.13 10.64
C LEU A 67 10.92 5.30 9.21
N ALA A 68 10.01 6.25 9.00
CA ALA A 68 9.45 6.54 7.68
C ALA A 68 10.54 7.04 6.72
N GLY A 69 11.37 7.98 7.16
CA GLY A 69 12.48 8.51 6.37
C GLY A 69 13.51 7.43 6.02
N ALA A 70 13.94 6.65 7.01
CA ALA A 70 14.88 5.55 6.80
C ALA A 70 14.28 4.43 5.92
N SER A 71 12.99 4.13 6.06
CA SER A 71 12.29 3.15 5.24
C SER A 71 12.21 3.59 3.77
N VAL A 72 11.82 4.84 3.51
CA VAL A 72 11.78 5.38 2.14
C VAL A 72 13.19 5.47 1.55
N ALA A 73 14.16 5.99 2.31
CA ALA A 73 15.54 6.07 1.87
C ALA A 73 16.14 4.68 1.58
N GLY A 74 15.88 3.70 2.45
CA GLY A 74 16.30 2.31 2.27
C GLY A 74 15.64 1.66 1.05
N SER A 75 14.34 1.86 0.85
CA SER A 75 13.62 1.35 -0.32
C SER A 75 14.15 1.94 -1.62
N VAL A 76 14.36 3.26 -1.69
CA VAL A 76 14.93 3.93 -2.87
C VAL A 76 16.38 3.49 -3.11
N LEU A 77 17.20 3.40 -2.07
CA LEU A 77 18.58 2.93 -2.16
C LEU A 77 18.65 1.49 -2.67
N LEU A 78 17.76 0.61 -2.20
CA LEU A 78 17.70 -0.78 -2.61
C LEU A 78 17.25 -0.90 -4.07
N VAL A 79 16.21 -0.16 -4.48
CA VAL A 79 15.77 -0.09 -5.89
C VAL A 79 16.90 0.45 -6.77
N TYR A 80 17.63 1.47 -6.34
CA TYR A 80 18.75 2.03 -7.08
C TYR A 80 19.89 1.02 -7.22
N LEU A 81 20.26 0.33 -6.14
CA LEU A 81 21.26 -0.73 -6.17
C LEU A 81 20.82 -1.87 -7.09
N PHE A 82 19.56 -2.27 -7.02
CA PHE A 82 18.98 -3.36 -7.80
C PHE A 82 18.65 -2.99 -9.25
N THR A 83 18.63 -1.71 -9.62
CA THR A 83 18.48 -1.26 -11.02
C THR A 83 19.84 -0.97 -11.65
N ARG A 84 20.80 -0.45 -10.87
CA ARG A 84 22.19 -0.25 -11.31
C ARG A 84 23.02 -1.53 -11.38
N LEU A 85 22.78 -2.54 -10.51
CA LEU A 85 23.42 -3.86 -10.61
C LEU A 85 23.11 -4.58 -11.94
N PRO A 86 21.85 -4.69 -12.37
CA PRO A 86 21.49 -5.37 -13.61
C PRO A 86 21.67 -4.50 -14.85
N GLU A 87 21.89 -3.19 -14.78
CA GLU A 87 22.30 -2.41 -15.97
C GLU A 87 23.66 -2.89 -16.52
N CYS A 88 24.52 -3.48 -15.67
CA CYS A 88 25.72 -4.20 -16.14
C CYS A 88 25.44 -5.63 -16.65
N LEU A 89 24.26 -6.21 -16.40
CA LEU A 89 23.96 -7.62 -16.72
C LEU A 89 22.80 -7.83 -17.71
N LEU A 90 21.94 -6.84 -17.96
CA LEU A 90 20.71 -7.06 -18.75
C LEU A 90 20.12 -5.78 -19.40
N PRO A 91 20.70 -5.28 -20.50
CA PRO A 91 20.11 -4.25 -21.37
C PRO A 91 18.89 -4.75 -22.19
N GLY A 92 18.10 -5.68 -21.65
CA GLY A 92 17.12 -6.49 -22.40
C GLY A 92 15.69 -6.56 -21.87
N VAL A 93 15.42 -6.21 -20.60
CA VAL A 93 14.07 -6.38 -20.01
C VAL A 93 13.13 -5.18 -20.19
N LEU A 94 13.64 -4.01 -20.57
CA LEU A 94 12.80 -2.84 -20.91
C LEU A 94 12.22 -2.88 -22.34
N LYS A 95 12.47 -3.94 -23.12
CA LYS A 95 11.82 -4.16 -24.43
C LYS A 95 10.58 -5.08 -24.30
N GLY A 96 9.84 -4.93 -23.21
CA GLY A 96 8.64 -5.73 -22.91
C GLY A 96 7.33 -4.96 -22.80
N GLU A 97 7.35 -3.62 -22.62
CA GLU A 97 6.11 -2.81 -22.55
C GLU A 97 5.78 -2.15 -23.89
N LYS A 98 5.78 -2.94 -24.97
CA LYS A 98 5.23 -2.56 -26.29
C LYS A 98 4.46 -3.74 -26.88
N ARG A 99 3.31 -4.05 -26.28
CA ARG A 99 2.22 -4.86 -26.85
C ARG A 99 0.99 -4.55 -25.99
N GLY A 100 0.09 -3.68 -26.38
CA GLY A 100 -0.60 -3.63 -27.65
C GLY A 100 -2.08 -3.69 -27.31
N ASP A 101 -2.71 -2.53 -27.23
CA ASP A 101 -4.16 -2.41 -27.36
C ASP A 101 -4.41 -1.37 -28.47
N SER A 102 -4.17 -1.83 -29.70
CA SER A 102 -4.90 -1.35 -30.87
C SER A 102 -5.98 -2.38 -31.15
N ARG A 103 -7.24 -2.02 -30.89
CA ARG A 103 -8.31 -1.99 -31.89
C ARG A 103 -9.58 -1.37 -31.31
#